data_AF-A0A7Z7N3H8-F1
#
_entry.id   AF-A0A7Z7N3H8-F1
#
_cell.length_a   1.000
_cell.length_b   1.000
_cell.length_c   1.000
_cell.angle_alpha   90.00
_cell.angle_beta   90.00
_cell.angle_gamma   90.00
#
_symmetry.space_group_name_H-M   'P 1'
#
loop_
_entity.id
_entity.type
_entity.pdbx_description
1 polymer ?
#
loop_
_entity_poly.entity_id
_entity_poly.type
_entity_poly.pdbx_seq_one_letter_code
_entity_poly.pdbx_strand_id
1 'polypeptide(L)'
;MTKATTDPDTYASVWDALADTPEQAANLQARAELMQQIAAVVGDGGWTQEEAARRCGVTQPRINDLLRGRVSRFSLDALVNIATALGRRVHIELLAA
;
A
#
# COMPACT_ATOMS: atom_id res chain seq x y z
N MET A 1 40.75 -6.64 -12.71
CA MET A 1 39.97 -6.08 -11.59
C MET A 1 38.81 -7.02 -11.35
N THR A 2 38.87 -7.78 -10.26
CA THR A 2 37.92 -8.82 -9.86
C THR A 2 36.58 -8.19 -9.50
N LYS A 3 35.51 -8.66 -10.16
CA LYS A 3 34.13 -8.32 -9.84
C LYS A 3 33.82 -8.89 -8.46
N ALA A 4 33.69 -8.03 -7.45
CA ALA A 4 33.18 -8.45 -6.15
C ALA A 4 31.74 -8.92 -6.35
N THR A 5 31.51 -10.21 -6.20
CA THR A 5 30.19 -10.79 -6.11
C THR A 5 29.71 -10.49 -4.70
N THR A 6 28.87 -9.48 -4.54
CA THR A 6 28.20 -9.21 -3.25
C THR A 6 27.30 -10.41 -2.95
N ASP A 7 27.55 -11.06 -1.81
CA ASP A 7 26.65 -12.11 -1.30
C ASP A 7 25.26 -11.53 -1.06
N PRO A 8 24.18 -12.30 -1.28
CA PRO A 8 22.83 -11.81 -1.05
C PRO A 8 22.61 -11.58 0.45
N ASP A 9 22.42 -10.32 0.82
CA ASP A 9 22.00 -9.94 2.16
C ASP A 9 20.64 -10.60 2.50
N THR A 10 20.54 -11.22 3.67
CA THR A 10 19.30 -11.85 4.16
C THR A 10 18.60 -10.92 5.14
N TYR A 11 17.32 -10.64 4.88
CA TYR A 11 16.49 -9.75 5.69
C TYR A 11 15.31 -10.52 6.30
N ALA A 12 14.82 -10.06 7.47
CA ALA A 12 13.66 -10.65 8.13
C ALA A 12 12.36 -10.39 7.35
N SER A 13 12.27 -9.24 6.67
CA SER A 13 11.17 -8.86 5.79
C SER A 13 11.67 -8.20 4.51
N VAL A 14 10.88 -8.31 3.43
CA VAL A 14 11.14 -7.58 2.18
C VAL A 14 11.14 -6.07 2.42
N TRP A 15 10.38 -5.59 3.40
CA TRP A 15 10.32 -4.16 3.74
C TRP A 15 11.62 -3.66 4.37
N ASP A 16 12.31 -4.50 5.14
CA ASP A 16 13.62 -4.15 5.72
C ASP A 16 14.71 -4.04 4.66
N ALA A 17 14.58 -4.80 3.57
CA ALA A 17 15.48 -4.71 2.42
C ALA A 17 15.22 -3.45 1.56
N LEU A 18 14.02 -2.86 1.65
CA LEU A 18 13.57 -1.74 0.82
C LEU A 18 13.58 -0.39 1.55
N ALA A 19 13.81 -0.37 2.85
CA ALA A 19 13.72 0.81 3.69
C ALA A 19 15.05 1.12 4.39
N ASP A 20 15.30 2.40 4.62
CA ASP A 20 16.50 2.88 5.32
C ASP A 20 16.36 2.75 6.84
N THR A 21 15.12 2.73 7.35
CA THR A 21 14.83 2.62 8.79
C THR A 21 13.66 1.67 9.09
N PRO A 22 13.61 1.07 10.30
CA PRO A 22 12.49 0.23 10.72
C PRO A 22 11.14 0.93 10.67
N GLU A 23 11.08 2.23 10.99
CA GLU A 23 9.86 3.03 10.93
C GLU A 23 9.36 3.17 9.49
N GLN A 24 10.28 3.37 8.53
CA GLN A 24 9.94 3.42 7.12
C GLN A 24 9.47 2.06 6.60
N ALA A 25 10.12 0.96 7.01
CA ALA A 25 9.71 -0.40 6.68
C ALA A 25 8.27 -0.68 7.17
N ALA A 26 7.99 -0.41 8.45
CA ALA A 26 6.67 -0.57 9.04
C ALA A 26 5.60 0.29 8.33
N ASN A 27 5.94 1.52 7.96
CA ASN A 27 5.03 2.41 7.24
C ASN A 27 4.76 1.95 5.80
N LEU A 28 5.76 1.43 5.10
CA LEU A 28 5.60 0.85 3.77
C LEU A 28 4.73 -0.40 3.83
N GLN A 29 5.00 -1.28 4.79
CA GLN A 29 4.24 -2.50 5.02
C GLN A 29 2.75 -2.19 5.27
N ALA A 30 2.45 -1.37 6.27
CA ALA A 30 1.06 -1.04 6.62
C ALA A 30 0.30 -0.39 5.46
N ARG A 31 0.96 0.50 4.70
CA ARG A 31 0.35 1.11 3.51
C ARG A 31 0.14 0.12 2.38
N ALA A 32 1.09 -0.78 2.14
CA ALA A 32 0.97 -1.79 1.09
C ALA A 32 -0.18 -2.76 1.39
N GLU A 33 -0.25 -3.27 2.61
CA GLU A 33 -1.30 -4.18 3.06
C GLU A 33 -2.69 -3.54 2.95
N LEU A 34 -2.86 -2.31 3.44
CA LEU A 34 -4.13 -1.59 3.34
C LEU A 34 -4.48 -1.28 1.88
N MET A 35 -3.51 -0.87 1.05
CA MET A 35 -3.72 -0.62 -0.37
C MET A 35 -4.19 -1.88 -1.10
N GLN A 36 -3.61 -3.04 -0.80
CA GLN A 36 -4.01 -4.31 -1.40
C GLN A 36 -5.46 -4.67 -1.05
N GLN A 37 -5.86 -4.48 0.22
CA GLN A 37 -7.25 -4.71 0.65
C GLN A 37 -8.23 -3.77 -0.05
N ILE A 38 -7.88 -2.48 -0.18
CA ILE A 38 -8.71 -1.51 -0.91
C ILE A 38 -8.82 -1.91 -2.39
N ALA A 39 -7.71 -2.29 -3.02
CA ALA A 39 -7.71 -2.70 -4.42
C ALA A 39 -8.59 -3.92 -4.66
N ALA A 40 -8.60 -4.89 -3.73
CA ALA A 40 -9.51 -6.03 -3.79
C ALA A 40 -10.99 -5.59 -3.72
N VAL A 41 -11.35 -4.72 -2.78
CA VAL A 41 -12.73 -4.18 -2.67
C VAL A 41 -13.16 -3.45 -3.95
N VAL A 42 -12.26 -2.68 -4.55
CA VAL A 42 -12.54 -1.99 -5.82
C VAL A 42 -12.71 -2.99 -6.97
N GLY A 43 -11.87 -4.03 -7.02
CA GLY A 43 -11.95 -5.10 -8.03
C GLY A 43 -13.25 -5.90 -7.95
N ASP A 44 -13.68 -6.25 -6.74
CA ASP A 44 -14.92 -7.00 -6.50
C ASP A 44 -16.18 -6.16 -6.77
N GLY A 45 -16.06 -4.83 -6.78
CA GLY A 45 -17.19 -3.92 -6.98
C GLY A 45 -17.75 -3.89 -8.40
N GLY A 46 -17.00 -4.38 -9.41
CA GLY A 46 -17.41 -4.34 -10.82
C GLY A 46 -17.50 -2.92 -11.40
N TRP A 47 -16.78 -1.96 -10.84
CA TRP A 47 -16.82 -0.55 -11.25
C TRP A 47 -15.78 -0.23 -12.32
N THR A 48 -16.08 0.76 -13.15
CA THR A 48 -15.03 1.42 -13.92
C THR A 48 -14.11 2.21 -12.99
N GLN A 49 -12.91 2.57 -13.44
CA GLN A 49 -12.00 3.40 -12.64
C GLN A 49 -12.61 4.78 -12.30
N GLU A 50 -13.42 5.33 -13.20
CA GLU A 50 -14.16 6.58 -12.98
C GLU A 50 -15.20 6.45 -11.87
N GLU A 51 -15.96 5.36 -11.87
CA GLU A 51 -16.96 5.11 -10.84
C GLU A 51 -16.32 4.85 -9.48
N ALA A 52 -15.22 4.08 -9.45
CA ALA A 52 -14.42 3.90 -8.25
C ALA A 52 -13.87 5.23 -7.72
N ALA A 53 -13.40 6.12 -8.61
CA ALA A 53 -12.88 7.43 -8.24
C ALA A 53 -13.95 8.29 -7.57
N ARG A 54 -15.16 8.32 -8.15
CA ARG A 54 -16.32 9.01 -7.59
C ARG A 54 -16.70 8.48 -6.20
N ARG A 55 -16.76 7.15 -6.02
CA ARG A 55 -17.09 6.51 -4.74
C ARG A 55 -16.05 6.80 -3.67
N CYS A 56 -14.77 6.76 -4.05
CA CYS A 56 -13.65 7.00 -3.15
C CYS A 56 -13.39 8.50 -2.90
N GLY A 57 -14.08 9.41 -3.59
CA GLY A 57 -13.85 10.86 -3.47
C GLY A 57 -12.46 11.31 -3.96
N VAL A 58 -11.88 10.62 -4.95
CA VAL A 58 -10.55 10.92 -5.50
C VAL A 58 -10.61 11.04 -7.02
N THR A 59 -9.49 11.39 -7.65
CA THR A 59 -9.39 11.46 -9.11
C THR A 59 -9.16 10.07 -9.73
N GLN A 60 -9.55 9.89 -11.00
CA GLN A 60 -9.30 8.64 -11.73
C GLN A 60 -7.80 8.27 -11.83
N PRO A 61 -6.85 9.20 -12.09
CA PRO A 61 -5.43 8.88 -12.02
C PRO A 61 -4.98 8.34 -10.65
N ARG A 62 -5.61 8.83 -9.57
CA ARG A 62 -5.30 8.35 -8.22
C ARG A 62 -5.84 6.94 -7.98
N ILE A 63 -7.03 6.60 -8.48
CA ILE A 63 -7.48 5.20 -8.49
C ILE A 63 -6.53 4.31 -9.29
N ASN A 64 -6.08 4.76 -10.45
CA ASN A 64 -5.15 4.00 -11.26
C ASN A 64 -3.81 3.76 -10.54
N ASP A 65 -3.28 4.76 -9.83
CA ASP A 65 -2.08 4.59 -9.00
C ASP A 65 -2.29 3.58 -7.86
N LEU A 66 -3.47 3.60 -7.23
CA LEU A 66 -3.86 2.65 -6.19
C LEU A 66 -3.89 1.22 -6.75
N LEU A 67 -4.60 1.01 -7.86
CA LEU A 67 -4.73 -0.30 -8.50
C LEU A 67 -3.40 -0.83 -9.06
N ARG A 68 -2.43 0.05 -9.35
CA ARG A 68 -1.07 -0.31 -9.77
C ARG A 68 -0.10 -0.50 -8.60
N GLY A 69 -0.57 -0.44 -7.36
CA GLY A 69 0.28 -0.66 -6.18
C GLY A 69 1.35 0.43 -5.98
N ARG A 70 1.09 1.68 -6.40
CA ARG A 70 2.06 2.78 -6.23
C ARG A 70 2.07 3.30 -4.78
N VAL A 71 2.45 2.44 -3.83
CA VAL A 71 2.41 2.68 -2.37
C VAL A 71 3.05 4.01 -1.97
N SER A 72 4.18 4.38 -2.59
CA SER A 72 4.88 5.64 -2.30
C SER A 72 4.07 6.91 -2.57
N ARG A 73 2.99 6.84 -3.37
CA ARG A 73 2.11 7.99 -3.70
C ARG A 73 0.96 8.20 -2.70
N PHE A 74 0.86 7.35 -1.68
CA PHE A 74 -0.22 7.38 -0.71
C PHE A 74 0.35 7.50 0.70
N SER A 75 -0.21 8.41 1.49
CA SER A 75 -0.07 8.36 2.95
C SER A 75 -1.00 7.29 3.52
N LEU A 76 -0.72 6.85 4.75
CA LEU A 76 -1.63 5.94 5.47
C LEU A 76 -3.01 6.60 5.67
N ASP A 77 -3.04 7.87 6.06
CA ASP A 77 -4.28 8.66 6.22
C ASP A 77 -5.13 8.67 4.94
N ALA A 78 -4.52 8.88 3.76
CA ALA A 78 -5.25 8.86 2.50
C ALA A 78 -5.89 7.49 2.22
N LEU A 79 -5.21 6.39 2.57
CA LEU A 79 -5.75 5.05 2.41
C LEU A 79 -6.90 4.79 3.40
N VAL A 80 -6.80 5.26 4.65
CA VAL A 80 -7.89 5.18 5.63
C VAL A 80 -9.14 5.91 5.14
N ASN A 81 -8.98 7.11 4.57
CA ASN A 81 -10.08 7.89 4.01
C ASN A 81 -10.73 7.17 2.82
N ILE A 82 -9.94 6.57 1.92
CA ILE A 82 -10.46 5.79 0.78
C ILE A 82 -11.21 4.55 1.26
N ALA A 83 -10.66 3.80 2.21
CA ALA A 83 -11.33 2.62 2.76
C ALA A 83 -12.68 2.98 3.41
N THR A 84 -12.72 4.09 4.15
CA THR A 84 -13.94 4.60 4.78
C THR A 84 -14.97 5.03 3.75
N ALA A 85 -14.57 5.70 2.66
CA ALA A 85 -15.45 6.07 1.57
C ALA A 85 -16.08 4.85 0.86
N LEU A 86 -15.38 3.71 0.87
CA LEU A 86 -15.90 2.42 0.40
C LEU A 86 -16.78 1.69 1.42
N GLY A 87 -17.13 2.33 2.53
CA GLY A 87 -17.95 1.73 3.59
C GLY A 87 -17.24 0.63 4.36
N ARG A 88 -15.90 0.65 4.40
CA ARG A 88 -15.09 -0.27 5.19
C ARG A 88 -14.66 0.38 6.50
N ARG A 89 -14.52 -0.44 7.54
CA ARG A 89 -13.93 -0.03 8.81
C ARG A 89 -12.45 -0.41 8.81
N VAL A 90 -11.59 0.53 9.17
CA VAL A 90 -10.17 0.26 9.40
C VAL A 90 -9.93 -0.09 10.87
N HIS A 91 -9.14 -1.12 11.11
CA HIS A 91 -8.63 -1.51 12.42
C HIS A 91 -7.11 -1.63 12.33
N ILE A 92 -6.41 -1.13 13.35
CA ILE A 92 -4.96 -1.21 13.46
C ILE A 92 -4.67 -1.91 14.79
N GLU A 93 -3.85 -2.95 14.73
CA GLU A 93 -3.40 -3.71 15.90
C GLU A 93 -1.88 -3.60 16.05
N LEU A 94 -1.42 -3.69 17.30
CA LEU A 94 0.00 -3.80 17.62
C LEU A 94 0.29 -5.24 17.99
N LEU A 95 1.28 -5.83 17.32
CA LEU A 95 1.76 -7.17 17.60
C LEU A 95 3.01 -7.11 18.48
N ALA A 96 3.30 -8.19 19.20
CA ALA A 96 4.57 -8.33 19.89
C ALA A 96 5.72 -8.41 18.88
N ALA A 97 6.86 -7.82 19.23
CA ALA A 97 8.09 -7.85 18.44
C ALA A 97 8.83 -9.18 18.59
#